data_AF-A0A1F7H2I7-F1
#
_entry.id   AF-A0A1F7H2I7-F1
#
_cell.length_a   1.000
_cell.length_b   1.000
_cell.length_c   1.000
_cell.angle_alpha   90.00
_cell.angle_beta   90.00
_cell.angle_gamma   90.00
#
_symmetry.space_group_name_H-M   'P 1'
#
loop_
_entity.id
_entity.type
_entity.pdbx_description
1 polymer ?
#
loop_
_entity_poly.entity_id
_entity_poly.type
_entity_poly.pdbx_seq_one_letter_code
_entity_poly.pdbx_strand_id
1 'polypeptide(L)'
;MTYLSRSDIKINVKILNSGNLIARATVILFDVWEIHGWRIMKSTKMHPNFGENLWIQAPCYKTTKGWKEIVYINDRKTYDLVHEMIYDAYHMARSKKEGLESIDTKESSKEKQNLEVKNENINPDDIPI
;
A
#
# COMPACT_ATOMS: atom_id res chain seq x y z
N MET A 1 -20.79 -20.31 6.94
CA MET A 1 -20.06 -19.03 7.05
C MET A 1 -19.45 -18.77 5.68
N THR A 2 -19.82 -17.67 5.02
CA THR A 2 -19.27 -17.32 3.71
C THR A 2 -17.97 -16.56 3.93
N TYR A 3 -16.88 -17.06 3.35
CA TYR A 3 -15.58 -16.38 3.37
C TYR A 3 -15.49 -15.43 2.19
N LEU A 4 -14.75 -14.33 2.36
CA LEU A 4 -14.34 -13.47 1.26
C LEU A 4 -13.49 -14.27 0.28
N SER A 5 -13.78 -14.13 -1.01
CA SER A 5 -13.00 -14.72 -2.11
C SER A 5 -12.24 -13.64 -2.88
N ARG A 6 -11.30 -14.04 -3.73
CA ARG A 6 -10.53 -13.11 -4.57
C ARG A 6 -11.42 -12.23 -5.45
N SER A 7 -12.53 -12.76 -5.97
CA SER A 7 -13.45 -12.00 -6.83
C SER A 7 -14.21 -10.89 -6.09
N ASP A 8 -14.28 -10.99 -4.77
CA ASP A 8 -14.97 -10.01 -3.93
C ASP A 8 -14.08 -8.82 -3.58
N ILE A 9 -12.79 -8.87 -3.90
CA ILE A 9 -11.78 -7.89 -3.51
C ILE A 9 -11.16 -7.28 -4.76
N LYS A 10 -11.23 -5.95 -4.88
CA LYS A 10 -10.45 -5.19 -5.86
C LYS A 10 -9.48 -4.28 -5.14
N ILE A 11 -8.30 -4.09 -5.71
CA ILE A 11 -7.27 -3.23 -5.14
C ILE A 11 -6.89 -2.16 -6.15
N ASN A 12 -7.00 -0.90 -5.73
CA ASN A 12 -6.45 0.23 -6.46
C ASN A 12 -5.16 0.69 -5.78
N VAL A 13 -4.05 0.71 -6.53
CA VAL A 13 -2.74 1.13 -6.01
C VAL A 13 -2.29 2.42 -6.67
N LYS A 14 -1.83 3.36 -5.84
CA LYS A 14 -1.12 4.56 -6.25
C LYS A 14 0.35 4.45 -5.81
N ILE A 15 1.25 4.29 -6.78
CA ILE A 15 2.69 4.30 -6.53
C ILE A 15 3.13 5.70 -6.09
N LEU A 16 3.97 5.76 -5.06
CA LEU A 16 4.56 6.96 -4.50
C LEU A 16 6.08 6.85 -4.56
N ASN A 17 6.77 7.93 -4.94
CA ASN A 17 8.23 7.97 -4.94
C ASN A 17 8.73 8.78 -3.72
N SER A 18 8.25 8.49 -2.51
CA SER A 18 8.54 9.29 -1.31
C SER A 18 9.05 8.47 -0.14
N GLY A 19 10.35 8.59 0.15
CA GLY A 19 10.98 8.05 1.37
C GLY A 19 10.67 6.57 1.62
N ASN A 20 10.09 6.31 2.80
CA ASN A 20 9.69 4.98 3.25
C ASN A 20 8.32 4.55 2.73
N LEU A 21 7.43 5.48 2.36
CA LEU A 21 6.09 5.17 1.84
C LEU A 21 6.12 5.10 0.31
N ILE A 22 6.13 3.88 -0.22
CA ILE A 22 6.32 3.62 -1.65
C ILE A 22 5.02 3.44 -2.42
N ALA A 23 3.91 3.15 -1.75
CA ALA A 23 2.60 3.19 -2.37
C ALA A 23 1.48 3.34 -1.34
N ARG A 24 0.31 3.75 -1.82
CA ARG A 24 -0.96 3.66 -1.09
C ARG A 24 -1.91 2.76 -1.84
N ALA A 25 -2.63 1.93 -1.11
CA ALA A 25 -3.68 1.08 -1.66
C ALA A 25 -5.05 1.48 -1.12
N THR A 26 -6.07 1.24 -1.94
CA THR A 26 -7.48 1.23 -1.54
C THR A 26 -8.00 -0.17 -1.78
N VAL A 27 -8.56 -0.79 -0.75
CA VAL A 27 -9.23 -2.09 -0.84
C VAL A 27 -10.71 -1.82 -1.08
N ILE A 28 -11.27 -2.41 -2.13
CA ILE A 28 -12.68 -2.28 -2.52
C ILE A 28 -13.32 -3.65 -2.37
N LEU A 29 -14.29 -3.76 -1.46
CA LEU A 29 -15.02 -5.01 -1.20
C LEU A 29 -16.38 -4.96 -1.90
N PHE A 30 -16.70 -6.04 -2.61
CA PHE A 30 -17.98 -6.24 -3.31
C PHE A 30 -18.40 -5.06 -4.22
N ASP A 31 -17.43 -4.29 -4.72
CA ASP A 31 -17.65 -3.07 -5.52
C ASP A 31 -18.44 -1.94 -4.85
N VAL A 32 -18.71 -2.04 -3.54
CA VAL A 32 -19.57 -1.07 -2.83
C VAL A 32 -18.92 -0.49 -1.58
N TRP A 33 -17.81 -1.07 -1.12
CA TRP A 33 -17.16 -0.65 0.12
C TRP A 33 -15.69 -0.38 -0.07
N GLU A 34 -15.30 0.90 0.00
CA GLU A 34 -13.91 1.33 -0.16
C GLU A 34 -13.24 1.57 1.19
N ILE A 35 -12.06 0.98 1.35
CA ILE A 35 -11.21 1.14 2.52
C ILE A 35 -9.91 1.79 2.04
N HIS A 36 -9.82 3.09 2.27
CA HIS A 36 -8.63 3.88 1.96
C HIS A 36 -7.58 3.80 3.07
N GLY A 37 -6.35 4.14 2.71
CA GLY A 37 -5.28 4.38 3.68
C GLY A 37 -4.39 3.19 3.97
N TRP A 38 -4.51 2.11 3.20
CA TRP A 38 -3.51 1.04 3.23
C TRP A 38 -2.17 1.58 2.72
N ARG A 39 -1.11 1.29 3.47
CA ARG A 39 0.24 1.80 3.17
C ARG A 39 1.15 0.65 2.79
N ILE A 40 1.90 0.83 1.71
CA ILE A 40 2.97 -0.09 1.32
C ILE A 40 4.27 0.67 1.54
N MET A 41 5.12 0.14 2.40
CA MET A 41 6.31 0.82 2.89
C MET A 41 7.56 -0.04 2.67
N LYS A 42 8.72 0.62 2.56
CA LYS A 42 10.01 -0.05 2.68
C LYS A 42 10.19 -0.53 4.11
N SER A 43 10.70 -1.73 4.25
CA SER A 43 11.05 -2.33 5.54
C SER A 43 12.55 -2.63 5.55
N THR A 44 13.16 -2.62 6.73
CA THR A 44 14.53 -3.15 6.94
C THR A 44 14.53 -4.67 7.09
N LYS A 45 13.37 -5.26 7.35
CA LYS A 45 13.15 -6.70 7.53
C LYS A 45 12.39 -7.27 6.34
N MET A 46 12.76 -8.48 5.96
CA MET A 46 12.09 -9.22 4.89
C MET A 46 10.69 -9.65 5.33
N HIS A 47 9.70 -9.46 4.47
CA HIS A 47 8.33 -9.88 4.71
C HIS A 47 8.26 -11.42 4.68
N PRO A 48 7.69 -12.07 5.71
CA PRO A 48 7.74 -13.53 5.85
C PRO A 48 7.07 -14.27 4.68
N ASN A 49 6.02 -13.67 4.11
CA ASN A 49 5.24 -14.32 3.04
C ASN A 49 5.68 -13.94 1.62
N PHE A 50 6.44 -12.84 1.45
CA PHE A 50 6.72 -12.28 0.11
C PHE A 50 8.20 -12.32 -0.26
N GLY A 51 9.11 -12.53 0.70
CA GLY A 51 10.55 -12.57 0.41
C GLY A 51 11.15 -11.21 0.04
N GLU A 52 10.42 -10.11 0.26
CA GLU A 52 10.85 -8.76 -0.05
C GLU A 52 10.87 -7.86 1.19
N ASN A 53 11.74 -6.85 1.18
CA ASN A 53 11.89 -5.87 2.25
C ASN A 53 10.78 -4.79 2.20
N LEU A 54 9.54 -5.23 2.34
CA LEU A 54 8.35 -4.39 2.33
C LEU A 54 7.43 -4.67 3.52
N TRP A 55 6.63 -3.68 3.87
CA TRP A 55 5.57 -3.80 4.87
C TRP A 55 4.28 -3.24 4.30
N ILE A 56 3.25 -4.08 4.24
CA ILE A 56 1.85 -3.68 4.00
C ILE A 56 1.16 -3.41 5.33
N GLN A 57 0.73 -2.18 5.54
CA GLN A 57 0.11 -1.75 6.79
C GLN A 57 -1.35 -1.36 6.59
N ALA A 58 -2.20 -1.86 7.47
CA ALA A 58 -3.60 -1.49 7.55
C ALA A 58 -3.79 0.01 7.83
N PRO A 59 -4.95 0.60 7.46
CA PRO A 59 -5.27 1.98 7.77
C PRO A 59 -5.22 2.22 9.28
N CYS A 60 -4.46 3.24 9.68
CA CYS A 60 -4.31 3.61 11.08
C CYS A 60 -4.21 5.13 11.22
N TYR A 61 -4.49 5.63 12.41
CA TYR A 61 -4.42 7.05 12.76
C TYR A 61 -3.53 7.26 13.97
N LYS A 62 -2.88 8.42 14.02
CA LYS A 62 -2.00 8.81 15.13
C LYS A 62 -2.83 9.39 16.27
N THR A 63 -2.58 8.90 17.47
CA THR A 63 -3.11 9.46 18.72
C THR A 63 -1.97 9.97 19.59
N THR A 64 -2.30 10.69 20.67
CA THR A 64 -1.29 11.11 21.66
C THR A 64 -0.58 9.93 22.34
N LYS A 65 -1.18 8.74 22.30
CA LYS A 65 -0.66 7.50 22.92
C LYS A 65 -0.09 6.51 21.90
N GLY A 66 0.10 6.92 20.65
CA GLY A 66 0.63 6.06 19.58
C GLY A 66 -0.34 5.86 18.42
N TRP A 67 -0.01 4.93 17.54
CA TRP A 67 -0.84 4.59 16.38
C TRP A 67 -1.96 3.63 16.76
N LYS A 68 -3.16 3.87 16.21
CA LYS A 68 -4.32 3.00 16.38
C LYS A 68 -4.88 2.60 15.02
N GLU A 69 -5.21 1.33 14.88
CA GLU A 69 -5.85 0.80 13.69
C GLU A 69 -7.26 1.38 13.53
N ILE A 70 -7.63 1.65 12.27
CA ILE A 70 -9.00 2.04 11.87
C ILE A 70 -9.76 0.79 11.42
N VAL A 71 -9.05 -0.12 10.74
CA VAL A 71 -9.62 -1.34 10.16
C VAL A 71 -8.83 -2.53 10.67
N TYR A 72 -9.55 -3.55 11.10
CA TYR A 72 -9.01 -4.81 11.57
C TYR A 72 -9.76 -5.97 10.90
N ILE A 73 -9.03 -6.99 10.46
CA ILE A 73 -9.58 -8.22 9.90
C ILE A 73 -9.30 -9.34 10.89
N ASN A 74 -10.35 -9.86 11.52
CA ASN A 74 -10.24 -10.87 12.57
C ASN A 74 -9.92 -12.27 12.06
N ASP A 75 -10.37 -12.59 10.85
CA ASP A 75 -10.09 -13.87 10.21
C ASP A 75 -8.74 -13.83 9.50
N ARG A 76 -7.80 -14.65 9.98
CA ARG A 76 -6.42 -14.68 9.46
C ARG A 76 -6.36 -14.99 7.97
N LYS A 77 -7.22 -15.90 7.46
CA LYS A 77 -7.22 -16.26 6.04
C LYS A 77 -7.64 -15.07 5.18
N THR A 78 -8.65 -14.33 5.62
CA THR A 78 -9.11 -13.11 4.96
C THR A 78 -8.04 -12.01 5.02
N TYR A 79 -7.34 -11.88 6.15
CA TYR A 79 -6.23 -10.94 6.29
C TYR A 79 -5.10 -11.25 5.31
N ASP A 80 -4.65 -12.50 5.29
CA ASP A 80 -3.60 -12.97 4.39
C ASP A 80 -4.00 -12.78 2.92
N LEU A 81 -5.27 -13.05 2.58
CA LEU A 81 -5.83 -12.84 1.24
C LEU A 81 -5.80 -11.36 0.82
N VAL A 82 -6.22 -10.45 1.70
CA VAL A 82 -6.16 -9.00 1.42
C VAL A 82 -4.72 -8.55 1.24
N HIS A 83 -3.79 -9.03 2.07
CA HIS A 83 -2.37 -8.74 1.96
C HIS A 83 -1.78 -9.21 0.63
N GLU A 84 -2.08 -10.46 0.24
CA GLU A 84 -1.66 -11.03 -1.04
C GLU A 84 -2.20 -10.20 -2.22
N MET A 85 -3.47 -9.81 -2.17
CA MET A 85 -4.08 -9.00 -3.23
C MET A 85 -3.49 -7.59 -3.33
N ILE A 86 -3.15 -6.96 -2.19
CA ILE A 86 -2.45 -5.67 -2.18
C ILE A 86 -1.06 -5.81 -2.78
N TYR A 87 -0.34 -6.86 -2.42
CA TYR A 87 0.99 -7.17 -2.94
C TYR A 87 0.96 -7.35 -4.47
N ASP A 88 0.08 -8.24 -4.96
CA ASP A 88 -0.08 -8.51 -6.40
C ASP A 88 -0.36 -7.21 -7.18
N ALA A 89 -1.30 -6.40 -6.69
CA ALA A 89 -1.69 -5.14 -7.32
C ALA A 89 -0.55 -4.11 -7.32
N TYR A 90 0.25 -4.07 -6.26
CA TYR A 90 1.43 -3.20 -6.17
C TYR A 90 2.48 -3.57 -7.21
N HIS A 91 2.82 -4.87 -7.33
CA HIS A 91 3.79 -5.32 -8.33
C HIS A 91 3.31 -5.05 -9.75
N MET A 92 2.04 -5.33 -10.05
CA MET A 92 1.47 -4.98 -11.36
C MET A 92 1.53 -3.48 -11.65
N ALA A 93 1.22 -2.63 -10.68
CA ALA A 93 1.30 -1.18 -10.85
C ALA A 93 2.74 -0.68 -11.01
N ARG A 94 3.69 -1.27 -10.27
CA ARG A 94 5.12 -0.95 -10.35
C ARG A 94 5.70 -1.33 -11.70
N SER A 95 5.46 -2.56 -12.18
CA SER A 95 5.96 -3.01 -13.48
C SER A 95 5.40 -2.18 -14.65
N LYS A 96 4.14 -1.74 -14.57
CA LYS A 96 3.55 -0.82 -15.55
C LYS A 96 4.28 0.53 -15.58
N LYS A 97 4.65 1.06 -14.42
CA LYS A 97 5.39 2.32 -14.32
C LYS A 97 6.81 2.19 -14.86
N GLU A 98 7.52 1.11 -14.51
CA GLU A 98 8.88 0.83 -15.02
C GLU A 98 8.88 0.59 -16.54
N GLY A 99 7.82 -0.03 -17.07
CA GLY A 99 7.60 -0.20 -18.52
C GLY A 99 7.27 1.10 -19.26
N LEU A 100 6.66 2.09 -18.61
CA LEU A 100 6.46 3.43 -19.17
C LEU A 100 7.76 4.25 -19.15
N GLU A 101 8.52 4.23 -18.05
CA GLU A 101 9.78 4.99 -17.93
C GLU A 101 10.87 4.51 -18.91
N SER A 102 10.77 3.27 -19.40
CA SER A 102 11.66 2.74 -20.46
C SER A 102 11.24 3.12 -21.88
N ILE A 103 10.03 3.67 -22.08
CA ILE A 103 9.54 4.19 -23.38
C ILE A 103 9.73 5.72 -23.46
N ASP A 104 9.71 6.42 -22.32
CA ASP A 104 9.71 7.89 -22.26
C ASP A 104 11.12 8.55 -22.24
N THR A 105 12.22 7.84 -22.54
CA THR A 105 13.54 8.49 -22.69
C THR A 105 13.72 9.25 -24.00
N LYS A 106 12.65 9.43 -24.79
CA LYS A 106 12.61 10.36 -25.92
C LYS A 106 11.20 10.95 -26.07
N GLU A 107 10.82 11.89 -25.21
CA GLU A 107 10.34 13.21 -25.65
C GLU A 107 9.68 14.02 -24.53
N SER A 108 10.16 15.25 -24.45
CA SER A 108 9.42 16.46 -24.10
C SER A 108 9.20 16.82 -22.63
N SER A 109 9.59 18.07 -22.41
CA SER A 109 9.63 18.84 -21.18
C SER A 109 8.28 19.50 -20.86
N LYS A 110 8.18 20.01 -19.62
CA LYS A 110 7.11 20.83 -19.00
C LYS A 110 6.01 19.96 -18.36
N GLU A 111 5.51 20.22 -17.15
CA GLU A 111 5.48 21.45 -16.37
C GLU A 111 5.24 21.11 -14.89
N LYS A 112 5.74 21.97 -13.99
CA LYS A 112 5.66 21.85 -12.53
C LYS A 112 4.22 21.98 -12.04
N GLN A 113 3.83 21.20 -11.02
CA GLN A 113 3.06 21.77 -9.89
C GLN A 113 3.51 21.19 -8.56
N ASN A 114 3.60 22.12 -7.62
CA ASN A 114 4.21 22.08 -6.31
C ASN A 114 3.16 21.64 -5.28
N LEU A 115 3.46 20.63 -4.46
CA LEU A 115 2.68 20.29 -3.27
C LEU A 115 3.67 19.82 -2.21
N GLU A 116 3.98 20.73 -1.29
CA GLU A 116 4.70 20.45 -0.05
C GLU A 116 3.91 19.42 0.77
N VAL A 117 4.33 18.16 0.70
CA VAL A 117 3.93 17.15 1.67
C VAL A 117 5.01 17.13 2.74
N LYS A 118 4.68 17.63 3.93
CA LYS A 118 5.53 17.54 5.12
C LYS A 118 5.98 16.09 5.31
N ASN A 119 7.28 15.87 5.22
CA ASN A 119 7.94 14.60 5.50
C ASN A 119 7.80 14.27 6.98
N GLU A 120 6.79 13.49 7.35
CA GLU A 120 6.85 12.75 8.60
C GLU A 120 7.66 11.48 8.37
N ASN A 121 8.89 11.51 8.85
CA ASN A 121 9.81 10.39 8.88
C ASN A 121 9.30 9.38 9.93
N ILE A 122 8.27 8.62 9.58
CA ILE A 122 7.69 7.60 10.46
C ILE A 122 8.60 6.38 10.39
N ASN A 123 9.25 6.07 11.49
CA ASN A 123 10.01 4.84 11.67
C ASN A 123 9.02 3.66 11.71
N PRO A 124 9.13 2.68 10.80
CA PRO A 124 8.21 1.55 10.76
C PRO A 124 8.27 0.68 12.02
N ASP A 125 9.41 0.62 12.72
CA ASP A 125 9.55 -0.17 13.96
C ASP A 125 8.81 0.44 15.17
N ASP A 126 8.31 1.68 15.08
CA ASP A 126 7.59 2.37 16.18
C ASP A 126 6.07 2.10 16.16
N ILE A 127 5.60 1.20 15.28
CA ILE A 127 4.17 0.88 15.14
C ILE A 127 3.92 -0.52 15.74
N PRO A 128 3.08 -0.64 16.79
CA PRO A 128 2.84 -1.92 17.45
C PRO A 128 2.19 -2.96 16.52
N ILE A 129 2.53 -4.23 16.78
CA ILE A 129 2.03 -5.46 16.14
C ILE A 129 0.57 -5.69 16.52
#